data_AF-A0A8H7MEV6-F1
#
_entry.id   AF-A0A8H7MEV6-F1
#
_cell.length_a   1.000
_cell.length_b   1.000
_cell.length_c   1.000
_cell.angle_alpha   90.00
_cell.angle_beta   90.00
_cell.angle_gamma   90.00
#
_symmetry.space_group_name_H-M   'P 1'
#
loop_
_entity.id
_entity.type
_entity.pdbx_description
1 polymer ?
#
loop_
_entity_poly.entity_id
_entity_poly.type
_entity_poly.pdbx_seq_one_letter_code
_entity_poly.pdbx_strand_id
1 'polypeptide(L)'
;MSGLTSSHTLPQTEAPKTPREQFLASLPLIDIATIPKDETDCLICTQQFCDSDGCDNEAHEEPVCLPCGHFFGSKCVATWLAEKNSCPMCRAQISEQRKSFWF
;
A
#
# COMPACT_ATOMS: atom_id res chain seq x y z
N MET A 1 -45.27 -11.51 -29.37
CA MET A 1 -44.75 -11.78 -28.01
C MET A 1 -43.62 -12.79 -28.21
N SER A 2 -42.36 -12.43 -28.07
CA SER A 2 -41.72 -12.16 -26.77
C SER A 2 -40.54 -11.20 -26.96
N GLY A 3 -40.48 -10.18 -26.11
CA GLY A 3 -39.40 -9.21 -26.08
C GLY A 3 -38.13 -9.81 -25.46
N LEU A 4 -37.00 -9.46 -26.05
CA LEU A 4 -35.65 -9.83 -25.63
C LEU A 4 -35.23 -8.84 -24.53
N THR A 5 -35.17 -9.25 -23.26
CA THR A 5 -34.56 -8.40 -22.22
C THR A 5 -33.06 -8.68 -22.20
N SER A 6 -32.33 -7.90 -22.99
CA SER A 6 -30.88 -7.79 -22.93
C SER A 6 -30.47 -7.30 -21.54
N SER A 7 -29.97 -8.19 -20.70
CA SER A 7 -29.34 -7.83 -19.44
C SER A 7 -27.90 -7.40 -19.75
N HIS A 8 -27.74 -6.17 -20.24
CA HIS A 8 -26.46 -5.48 -20.17
C HIS A 8 -26.16 -5.23 -18.69
N THR A 9 -25.34 -6.10 -18.11
CA THR A 9 -24.60 -5.79 -16.88
C THR A 9 -23.69 -4.62 -17.22
N LEU A 10 -23.91 -3.51 -16.51
CA LEU A 10 -23.03 -2.35 -16.51
C LEU A 10 -21.59 -2.82 -16.22
N PRO A 11 -20.58 -2.44 -17.00
CA PRO A 11 -19.19 -2.60 -16.57
C PRO A 11 -19.05 -1.82 -15.26
N GLN A 12 -18.64 -2.53 -14.21
CA GLN A 12 -18.41 -1.97 -12.89
C GLN A 12 -17.45 -0.80 -13.04
N THR A 13 -17.94 0.39 -12.72
CA THR A 13 -17.18 1.64 -12.70
C THR A 13 -15.95 1.46 -11.81
N GLU A 14 -14.81 1.20 -12.42
CA GLU A 14 -13.50 1.45 -11.82
C GLU A 14 -13.43 2.96 -11.56
N ALA A 15 -13.68 3.35 -10.32
CA ALA A 15 -13.60 4.74 -9.90
C ALA A 15 -12.23 5.31 -10.29
N PRO A 16 -12.15 6.58 -10.73
CA PRO A 16 -10.86 7.25 -10.91
C PRO A 16 -10.16 7.30 -9.56
N LYS A 17 -9.27 6.33 -9.30
CA LYS A 17 -8.39 6.35 -8.12
C LYS A 17 -7.67 7.69 -8.16
N THR A 18 -7.84 8.49 -7.11
CA THR A 18 -7.20 9.80 -7.00
C THR A 18 -5.69 9.66 -7.22
N PRO A 19 -4.97 10.70 -7.70
CA PRO A 19 -3.51 10.61 -7.87
C PRO A 19 -2.79 10.12 -6.60
N ARG A 20 -3.35 10.45 -5.44
CA ARG A 20 -2.90 9.98 -4.13
C ARG A 20 -3.04 8.47 -3.96
N GLU A 21 -4.20 7.89 -4.25
CA GLU A 21 -4.41 6.43 -4.16
C GLU A 21 -3.56 5.67 -5.17
N GLN A 22 -3.34 6.23 -6.37
CA GLN A 22 -2.45 5.64 -7.36
C GLN A 22 -1.00 5.64 -6.88
N PHE A 23 -0.55 6.75 -6.29
CA PHE A 23 0.76 6.84 -5.69
C PHE A 23 0.95 5.78 -4.58
N LEU A 24 -0.06 5.60 -3.72
CA LEU A 24 -0.03 4.58 -2.66
C LEU A 24 0.05 3.15 -3.22
N ALA A 25 -0.75 2.87 -4.25
CA ALA A 25 -0.70 1.58 -4.94
C ALA A 25 0.62 1.35 -5.71
N SER A 26 1.38 2.42 -5.98
CA SER A 26 2.69 2.36 -6.65
C SER A 26 3.88 2.32 -5.68
N LEU A 27 3.64 2.33 -4.36
CA LEU A 27 4.70 2.16 -3.38
C LEU A 27 5.37 0.79 -3.58
N PRO A 28 6.70 0.71 -3.48
CA PRO A 28 7.40 -0.54 -3.68
C PRO A 28 7.01 -1.52 -2.57
N LEU A 29 6.38 -2.63 -2.98
CA LEU A 29 6.31 -3.84 -2.18
C LEU A 29 7.73 -4.37 -2.00
N ILE A 30 8.07 -4.69 -0.76
CA ILE A 30 9.40 -5.15 -0.39
C ILE A 30 9.29 -6.59 0.06
N ASP A 31 10.25 -7.42 -0.32
CA ASP A 31 10.32 -8.81 0.13
C ASP A 31 10.76 -8.85 1.61
N ILE A 32 10.10 -9.65 2.45
CA ILE A 32 10.39 -9.69 3.89
C ILE A 32 11.85 -10.08 4.16
N ALA A 33 12.48 -10.87 3.29
CA ALA A 33 13.85 -11.32 3.45
C ALA A 33 14.86 -10.16 3.38
N THR A 34 14.44 -9.00 2.86
CA THR A 34 15.27 -7.79 2.79
C THR A 34 15.11 -6.89 4.01
N ILE A 35 14.07 -7.11 4.82
CA ILE A 35 13.78 -6.32 6.02
C ILE A 35 14.61 -6.89 7.19
N PRO A 36 15.21 -6.04 8.03
CA PRO A 36 15.87 -6.49 9.23
C PRO A 36 14.91 -7.29 10.11
N LYS A 37 15.39 -8.39 10.72
CA LYS A 37 14.56 -9.26 11.57
C LYS A 37 13.96 -8.56 12.80
N ASP A 38 14.48 -7.40 13.17
CA ASP A 38 13.99 -6.56 14.28
C ASP A 38 12.84 -5.63 13.84
N GLU A 39 12.62 -5.50 12.53
CA GLU A 39 11.65 -4.59 11.90
C GLU A 39 10.58 -5.35 11.09
N THR A 40 10.35 -6.63 11.40
CA THR A 40 9.40 -7.49 10.67
C THR A 40 7.94 -7.28 11.06
N ASP A 41 7.64 -6.23 11.81
CA ASP A 41 6.32 -5.94 12.34
C ASP A 41 5.87 -4.54 11.90
N CYS A 42 4.60 -4.44 11.50
CA CYS A 42 4.01 -3.17 11.14
C CYS A 42 3.95 -2.24 12.36
N LEU A 43 4.62 -1.09 12.30
CA LEU A 43 4.67 -0.14 13.42
C LEU A 43 3.32 0.57 13.71
N ILE A 44 2.31 0.38 12.86
CA ILE A 44 0.97 0.96 13.04
C ILE A 44 0.03 -0.03 13.75
N CYS A 45 -0.03 -1.27 13.29
CA CYS A 45 -0.97 -2.29 13.78
C CYS A 45 -0.31 -3.46 14.53
N THR A 46 1.02 -3.43 14.65
CA THR A 46 1.88 -4.45 15.28
C THR A 46 1.64 -5.87 14.77
N GLN A 47 1.18 -6.00 13.51
CA GLN A 47 1.05 -7.30 12.84
C GLN A 47 2.35 -7.64 12.12
N GLN A 48 2.69 -8.92 12.10
CA GLN A 48 3.89 -9.41 11.43
C GLN A 48 3.72 -9.27 9.91
N PHE A 49 4.80 -8.86 9.24
CA PHE A 49 4.89 -8.97 7.80
C PHE A 49 4.98 -10.43 7.41
N CYS A 50 4.39 -10.79 6.26
CA CYS A 50 4.59 -12.12 5.72
C CYS A 50 4.45 -12.12 4.20
N ASP A 51 5.25 -12.97 3.56
CA ASP A 51 5.08 -13.30 2.15
C ASP A 51 4.03 -14.41 2.01
N SER A 52 3.41 -14.46 0.84
CA SER A 52 2.25 -15.30 0.49
C SER A 52 2.41 -16.80 0.75
N ASP A 53 3.63 -17.30 0.92
CA ASP A 53 3.94 -18.74 0.91
C ASP A 53 4.24 -19.33 2.30
N GLY A 54 4.15 -18.55 3.39
CA GLY A 54 4.63 -18.98 4.71
C GLY A 54 3.81 -18.59 5.95
N CYS A 55 2.70 -17.87 5.83
CA CYS A 55 1.91 -17.46 7.01
C CYS A 55 0.72 -18.39 7.29
N ASP A 56 0.74 -19.08 8.43
CA ASP A 56 -0.47 -19.69 9.02
C ASP A 56 -1.40 -18.65 9.68
N ASN A 57 -1.00 -17.37 9.75
CA ASN A 57 -1.79 -16.33 10.38
C ASN A 57 -2.67 -15.59 9.34
N GLU A 58 -3.97 -15.56 9.61
CA GLU A 58 -4.95 -14.78 8.83
C GLU A 58 -4.71 -13.25 8.92
N ALA A 59 -3.90 -12.80 9.86
CA ALA A 59 -3.56 -11.38 10.08
C ALA A 59 -2.11 -11.08 9.66
N HIS A 60 -1.83 -11.13 8.35
CA HIS A 60 -0.56 -10.67 7.78
C HIS A 60 -0.74 -9.35 7.01
N GLU A 61 0.32 -8.56 6.97
CA GLU A 61 0.43 -7.34 6.17
C GLU A 61 1.54 -7.50 5.14
N GLU A 62 1.31 -7.00 3.92
CA GLU A 62 2.36 -6.89 2.92
C GLU A 62 3.26 -5.69 3.25
N PRO A 63 4.57 -5.89 3.47
CA PRO A 63 5.45 -4.77 3.80
C PRO A 63 5.70 -3.89 2.58
N VAL A 64 5.58 -2.58 2.81
CA VAL A 64 5.91 -1.53 1.85
C VAL A 64 6.92 -0.57 2.46
N CYS A 65 7.84 -0.08 1.64
CA CYS A 65 8.83 0.90 2.07
C CYS A 65 8.46 2.29 1.55
N LEU A 66 8.40 3.24 2.49
CA LEU A 66 8.26 4.66 2.14
C LEU A 66 9.57 5.21 1.56
N PRO A 67 9.53 6.29 0.77
CA PRO A 67 10.74 6.92 0.21
C PRO A 67 11.75 7.42 1.27
N CYS A 68 11.35 7.52 2.53
CA CYS A 68 12.23 7.82 3.65
C CYS A 68 12.96 6.59 4.23
N GLY A 69 12.69 5.39 3.74
CA GLY A 69 13.32 4.14 4.17
C GLY A 69 12.62 3.38 5.30
N HIS A 70 11.43 3.81 5.74
CA HIS A 70 10.69 3.13 6.81
C HIS A 70 9.65 2.14 6.25
N PHE A 71 9.51 1.00 6.92
CA PHE A 71 8.62 -0.10 6.54
C PHE A 71 7.30 -0.05 7.30
N PHE A 72 6.20 -0.31 6.59
CA PHE A 72 4.84 -0.40 7.15
C PHE A 72 4.04 -1.43 6.36
N GLY A 73 2.90 -1.85 6.90
CA GLY A 73 1.96 -2.67 6.15
C GLY A 73 1.23 -1.84 5.10
N SER A 74 1.02 -2.42 3.92
CA SER A 74 0.39 -1.78 2.75
C SER A 74 -0.95 -1.12 3.10
N LYS A 75 -1.83 -1.82 3.82
CA LYS A 75 -3.15 -1.28 4.21
C LYS A 75 -3.03 -0.20 5.27
N CYS A 76 -2.17 -0.41 6.27
CA CYS A 76 -1.96 0.56 7.34
C CYS A 76 -1.38 1.88 6.83
N VAL A 77 -0.35 1.81 5.98
CA VAL A 77 0.27 3.00 5.42
C VAL A 77 -0.65 3.69 4.42
N ALA A 78 -1.43 2.94 3.64
CA ALA A 78 -2.41 3.53 2.73
C ALA A 78 -3.48 4.31 3.49
N THR A 79 -3.99 3.74 4.59
CA THR A 79 -4.96 4.41 5.48
C THR A 79 -4.37 5.69 6.07
N TRP A 80 -3.17 5.60 6.64
CA TRP A 80 -2.49 6.77 7.20
C TRP A 80 -2.26 7.85 6.15
N LEU A 81 -1.74 7.44 4.99
CA LEU A 81 -1.45 8.33 3.89
C LEU A 81 -2.70 8.80 3.14
N ALA A 82 -3.90 8.31 3.45
CA ALA A 82 -5.17 8.90 2.99
C ALA A 82 -5.56 10.14 3.81
N GLU A 83 -5.03 10.31 5.02
CA GLU A 83 -5.24 11.47 5.87
C GLU A 83 -4.01 12.40 5.92
N LYS A 84 -2.80 11.82 6.06
CA LYS A 84 -1.54 12.55 6.28
C LYS A 84 -0.50 12.18 5.23
N ASN A 85 0.01 13.11 4.44
CA ASN A 85 1.11 12.83 3.49
C ASN A 85 2.49 12.84 4.16
N SER A 86 2.65 12.16 5.30
CA SER A 86 3.90 12.14 6.06
C SER A 86 4.16 10.77 6.68
N CYS A 87 5.42 10.37 6.79
CA CYS A 87 5.80 9.13 7.49
C CYS A 87 5.37 9.17 8.98
N PRO A 88 4.71 8.12 9.51
CA PRO A 88 4.36 8.04 10.94
C PRO A 88 5.58 8.10 11.87
N MET A 89 6.72 7.56 11.44
CA MET A 89 7.94 7.46 12.23
C MET A 89 8.76 8.75 12.23
N CYS A 90 9.18 9.20 11.05
CA CYS A 90 10.10 10.33 10.93
C CYS A 90 9.46 11.64 10.47
N ARG A 91 8.14 11.65 10.20
CA ARG A 91 7.38 12.80 9.68
C ARG A 91 7.86 13.34 8.33
N ALA A 92 8.74 12.62 7.63
CA ALA A 92 9.17 12.96 6.28
C ALA A 92 7.97 13.04 5.33
N GLN A 93 7.94 14.06 4.49
CA GLN A 93 6.81 14.30 3.58
C GLN A 93 6.81 13.27 2.45
N ILE A 94 5.72 12.52 2.35
CA ILE A 94 5.51 11.54 1.30
C ILE A 94 4.78 12.26 0.18
N SER A 95 5.55 12.78 -0.76
CA SER A 95 5.05 13.45 -1.95
C SER A 95 5.70 12.84 -3.18
N GLU A 96 5.06 12.97 -4.33
CA GLU A 96 5.53 12.51 -5.65
C GLU A 96 6.81 13.25 -6.12
N GLN A 97 7.59 13.80 -5.20
CA GLN A 97 8.72 14.65 -5.49
C GLN A 97 9.91 13.82 -5.96
N ARG A 98 9.87 13.57 -7.28
CA ARG A 98 10.91 13.86 -8.25
C ARG A 98 12.29 13.74 -7.64
N LYS A 99 12.94 12.60 -7.93
CA LYS A 99 14.40 12.45 -7.86
C LYS A 99 15.01 13.72 -8.46
N SER A 100 15.38 14.67 -7.61
CA SER A 100 16.26 15.74 -8.02
C SER A 100 17.62 15.06 -8.08
N PHE A 101 17.87 14.49 -9.26
CA PHE A 101 19.20 14.17 -9.71
C PHE A 101 19.96 15.49 -9.74
N TRP A 102 20.58 15.80 -8.61
CA TRP A 102 21.60 16.83 -8.54
C TRP A 102 22.75 16.29 -7.73
N PHE A 103 23.52 15.40 -8.37
CA PHE A 103 24.92 15.59 -8.74
C PHE A 103 25.40 14.42 -9.60
#